data_AF-A0A1M3LI32-F1
#
_entry.id   AF-A0A1M3LI32-F1
#
_cell.length_a   1.000
_cell.length_b   1.000
_cell.length_c   1.000
_cell.angle_alpha   90.00
_cell.angle_beta   90.00
_cell.angle_gamma   90.00
#
_symmetry.space_group_name_H-M   'P 1'
#
loop_
_entity.id
_entity.type
_entity.pdbx_description
1 polymer ?
#
loop_
_entity_poly.entity_id
_entity_poly.type
_entity_poly.pdbx_seq_one_letter_code
_entity_poly.pdbx_strand_id
1 'polypeptide(L)'
;MELPVDQHLLYSDLTAKLDKLGNQDQLIAYMGQVLRTLLRRQGDSEFRVAIQDSFISGLMGRDWDDQLALAREVILIVIAKRPEIALAWQRQQGGDDNPHRRAADRGEAPKVVADPDLPDLDLIGAPPPRPTPPKPPYSFSAAEDKVTEHVIETLTRRLSLFRLPTSAFPSIAYVHEQEFFLFSPIFARVAGEFMAQVILPSCRDSLERRVYKAMSKVAATRPDMGLSEVKSDMWAVVVERLGKLGGRLNGARSKLAMPADAGEPKFQEVEVPVDRPRVFRVLGVGFRMGTRTELKRVKVKVKSAKELDQYEIEALNLMSQLRDRAAEAGLDLPQSCDFEFLAALFMVDGRRLAQTVKELLALAEHKETSRAYLMERLGAVDETFANTLSDAIALLLFHGAVGGPFGFAELYETAIGTARDQAVRAMQRPFLTAELARRPRELAFQVREVMRKRLDEMRMTTALAALFNVWNTLPQAQFAQSREAALTVFRAFPIAFAGDADETALSAIGQQLCAILAAEKVDGEMAAAAILRLYKPLAQAVPMAPGAFVV
;
A
#
# COMPACT_ATOMS: atom_id res chain seq x y z
N MET A 1 -0.10 21.95 37.23
CA MET A 1 0.11 20.50 37.08
C MET A 1 -0.56 19.86 38.27
N GLU A 2 -1.61 19.06 38.08
CA GLU A 2 -2.32 18.41 39.19
C GLU A 2 -1.57 17.13 39.58
N LEU A 3 -1.18 17.00 40.85
CA LEU A 3 -0.56 15.79 41.38
C LEU A 3 -1.66 14.83 41.89
N PRO A 4 -1.45 13.50 41.79
CA PRO A 4 -2.26 12.52 42.51
C PRO A 4 -2.31 12.78 44.04
N VAL A 5 -3.40 12.39 44.70
CA VAL A 5 -3.67 12.66 46.13
C VAL A 5 -2.55 12.13 47.05
N ASP A 6 -1.95 11.00 46.70
CA ASP A 6 -0.84 10.36 47.39
C ASP A 6 0.48 11.15 47.29
N GLN A 7 0.67 11.93 46.22
CA GLN A 7 1.85 12.78 45.99
C GLN A 7 1.66 14.18 46.58
N HIS A 8 0.42 14.62 46.78
CA HIS A 8 0.11 15.91 47.38
C HIS A 8 0.59 16.03 48.83
N LEU A 9 0.54 14.94 49.62
CA LEU A 9 0.98 14.93 51.02
C LEU A 9 2.50 15.14 51.18
N LEU A 10 3.30 14.46 50.34
CA LEU A 10 4.75 14.66 50.32
C LEU A 10 5.11 16.08 49.85
N TYR A 11 4.37 16.60 48.87
CA TYR A 11 4.55 17.96 48.38
C TYR A 11 4.22 19.03 49.44
N SER A 12 3.11 18.87 50.18
CA SER A 12 2.75 19.81 51.25
C SER A 12 3.77 19.82 52.39
N ASP A 13 4.29 18.66 52.77
CA ASP A 13 5.26 18.54 53.86
C ASP A 13 6.62 19.17 53.53
N LEU A 14 7.07 19.00 52.28
CA LEU A 14 8.32 19.58 51.81
C LEU A 14 8.23 21.09 51.60
N THR A 15 7.06 21.58 51.17
CA THR A 15 6.83 23.02 50.95
C THR A 15 6.56 23.78 52.25
N ALA A 16 5.90 23.18 53.25
CA ALA A 16 5.70 23.79 54.57
C ALA A 16 7.02 24.07 55.33
N LYS A 17 8.11 23.37 54.99
CA LYS A 17 9.44 23.61 55.55
C LYS A 17 10.20 24.73 54.82
N LEU A 18 9.87 25.00 53.55
CA LEU A 18 10.44 26.14 52.81
C LEU A 18 10.04 27.48 53.45
N ASP A 19 8.80 27.56 53.94
CA ASP A 19 8.24 28.77 54.56
C ASP A 19 8.92 29.14 55.89
N LYS A 20 9.74 28.24 56.45
CA LYS A 20 10.46 28.43 57.71
C LYS A 20 11.93 28.82 57.51
N LEU A 21 12.39 28.94 56.27
CA LEU A 21 13.77 29.30 55.95
C LEU A 21 13.91 30.83 55.94
N GLY A 22 15.07 31.34 56.38
CA GLY A 22 15.29 32.77 56.53
C GLY A 22 16.32 33.38 55.58
N ASN A 23 17.06 32.56 54.83
CA ASN A 23 18.08 33.06 53.90
C ASN A 23 18.37 32.08 52.74
N GLN A 24 19.05 32.60 51.71
CA GLN A 24 19.37 31.87 50.48
C GLN A 24 20.30 30.68 50.71
N ASP A 25 21.25 30.77 51.64
CA ASP A 25 22.17 29.66 51.94
C ASP A 25 21.43 28.47 52.58
N GLN A 26 20.47 28.74 53.47
CA GLN A 26 19.59 27.72 54.04
C GLN A 26 18.69 27.09 52.97
N LEU A 27 18.21 27.89 52.01
CA LEU A 27 17.41 27.39 50.88
C LEU A 27 18.21 26.43 50.00
N ILE A 28 19.46 26.79 49.66
CA ILE A 28 20.35 25.94 48.86
C ILE A 28 20.68 24.65 49.60
N ALA A 29 21.00 24.74 50.90
CA ALA A 29 21.29 23.57 51.72
C ALA A 29 20.08 22.63 51.84
N TYR A 30 18.89 23.20 52.08
CA TYR A 30 17.64 22.45 52.17
C TYR A 30 17.29 21.77 50.83
N MET A 31 17.35 22.49 49.72
CA MET A 31 17.08 21.93 48.40
C MET A 31 18.09 20.85 48.00
N GLY A 32 19.37 21.00 48.36
CA GLY A 32 20.38 19.96 48.22
C GLY A 32 20.03 18.69 49.02
N GLN A 33 19.52 18.84 50.24
CA GLN A 33 19.05 17.72 51.05
C GLN A 33 17.80 17.07 50.47
N VAL A 34 16.82 17.85 50.02
CA VAL A 34 15.59 17.35 49.39
C VAL A 34 15.91 16.56 48.13
N LEU A 35 16.76 17.09 47.24
CA LEU A 35 17.16 16.39 46.00
C LEU A 35 17.97 15.12 46.29
N ARG A 36 18.86 15.12 47.29
CA ARG A 36 19.55 13.87 47.70
C ARG A 36 18.59 12.82 48.26
N THR A 37 17.55 13.28 48.95
CA THR A 37 16.54 12.41 49.56
C THR A 37 15.58 11.84 48.52
N LEU A 38 15.21 12.62 47.51
CA LEU A 38 14.32 12.23 46.42
C LEU A 38 15.06 11.53 45.26
N LEU A 39 16.37 11.66 45.11
CA LEU A 39 17.13 11.05 44.01
C LEU A 39 18.28 10.20 44.55
N ARG A 40 17.93 9.06 45.15
CA ARG A 40 18.87 8.20 45.91
C ARG A 40 19.64 7.18 45.06
N ARG A 41 19.22 6.90 43.82
CA ARG A 41 19.85 5.86 42.99
C ARG A 41 21.21 6.33 42.46
N GLN A 42 22.15 5.40 42.27
CA GLN A 42 23.47 5.71 41.71
C GLN A 42 23.39 6.35 40.31
N GLY A 43 22.40 5.98 39.50
CA GLY A 43 22.17 6.57 38.17
C GLY A 43 21.56 7.97 38.16
N ASP A 44 21.10 8.51 39.30
CA ASP A 44 20.54 9.86 39.39
C ASP A 44 21.59 10.91 39.84
N SER A 45 22.86 10.53 40.00
CA SER A 45 23.94 11.43 40.45
C SER A 45 24.16 12.61 39.50
N GLU A 46 24.29 12.35 38.20
CA GLU A 46 24.50 13.37 37.17
C GLU A 46 23.27 14.28 37.02
N PHE A 47 22.06 13.70 37.06
CA PHE A 47 20.81 14.45 36.97
C PHE A 47 20.59 15.37 38.18
N ARG A 48 20.92 14.89 39.38
CA ARG A 48 20.86 15.67 40.62
C ARG A 48 21.85 16.84 40.61
N VAL A 49 23.07 16.63 40.14
CA VAL A 49 24.07 17.71 40.00
C VAL A 49 23.57 18.74 39.00
N ALA A 50 23.07 18.32 37.84
CA ALA A 50 22.51 19.22 36.83
C ALA A 50 21.33 20.05 37.33
N ILE A 51 20.40 19.45 38.10
CA ILE A 51 19.29 20.20 38.72
C ILE A 51 19.79 21.15 39.80
N GLN A 52 20.72 20.71 40.64
CA GLN A 52 21.24 21.53 41.73
C GLN A 52 22.01 22.75 41.21
N ASP A 53 22.84 22.57 40.18
CA ASP A 53 23.59 23.66 39.54
C ASP A 53 22.66 24.63 38.80
N SER A 54 21.63 24.10 38.12
CA SER A 54 20.60 24.91 37.44
C SER A 54 19.75 25.68 38.44
N PHE A 55 19.44 25.09 39.60
CA PHE A 55 18.71 25.73 40.68
C PHE A 55 19.54 26.87 41.29
N ILE A 56 20.79 26.61 41.69
CA ILE A 56 21.70 27.62 42.26
C ILE A 56 21.91 28.78 41.28
N SER A 57 22.16 28.47 40.00
CA SER A 57 22.29 29.48 38.94
C SER A 57 20.99 30.26 38.73
N GLY A 58 19.84 29.61 38.89
CA GLY A 58 18.51 30.19 38.76
C GLY A 58 18.09 31.11 39.92
N LEU A 59 18.72 31.02 41.09
CA LEU A 59 18.47 31.90 42.23
C LEU A 59 19.08 33.30 42.05
N MET A 60 20.10 33.46 41.19
CA MET A 60 20.81 34.73 41.02
C MET A 60 19.89 35.84 40.49
N GLY A 61 19.74 36.91 41.27
CA GLY A 61 18.97 38.10 40.90
C GLY A 61 17.46 38.00 41.13
N ARG A 62 16.97 36.94 41.81
CA ARG A 62 15.57 36.80 42.24
C ARG A 62 15.37 37.32 43.67
N ASP A 63 14.20 37.89 43.93
CA ASP A 63 13.79 38.23 45.30
C ASP A 63 13.44 36.96 46.11
N TRP A 64 13.28 37.09 47.42
CA TRP A 64 13.10 35.95 48.31
C TRP A 64 11.83 35.13 47.99
N ASP A 65 10.74 35.81 47.62
CA ASP A 65 9.48 35.16 47.28
C ASP A 65 9.59 34.37 45.96
N ASP A 66 10.28 34.91 44.96
CA ASP A 66 10.55 34.20 43.69
C ASP A 66 11.53 33.04 43.86
N GLN A 67 12.47 33.13 44.82
CA GLN A 67 13.36 32.02 45.18
C GLN A 67 12.57 30.86 45.82
N LEU A 68 11.62 31.16 46.70
CA LEU A 68 10.72 30.16 47.30
C LEU A 68 9.77 29.55 46.26
N ALA A 69 9.24 30.36 45.35
CA ALA A 69 8.40 29.88 44.25
C ALA A 69 9.15 28.90 43.35
N LEU A 70 10.39 29.23 42.97
CA LEU A 70 11.24 28.33 42.18
C LEU A 70 11.52 27.00 42.92
N ALA A 71 11.79 27.05 44.22
CA ALA A 71 12.01 25.85 45.02
C ALA A 71 10.77 24.93 45.04
N ARG A 72 9.56 25.51 45.18
CA ARG A 72 8.30 24.77 45.13
C ARG A 72 8.09 24.09 43.77
N GLU A 73 8.36 24.80 42.67
CA GLU A 73 8.25 24.24 41.31
C GLU A 73 9.23 23.09 41.07
N VAL A 74 10.47 23.21 41.52
CA VAL A 74 11.47 22.15 41.39
C VAL A 74 11.04 20.90 42.16
N ILE A 75 10.53 21.04 43.39
CA ILE A 75 9.99 19.92 44.18
C ILE A 75 8.83 19.25 43.45
N LEU A 76 7.90 20.05 42.88
CA LEU A 76 6.74 19.56 42.15
C LEU A 76 7.15 18.69 40.95
N ILE A 77 8.10 19.18 40.15
CA ILE A 77 8.58 18.48 38.94
C ILE A 77 9.28 17.17 39.30
N VAL A 78 10.11 17.17 40.35
CA VAL A 78 10.84 15.98 40.78
C VAL A 78 9.87 14.89 41.26
N ILE A 79 8.83 15.25 42.04
CA ILE A 79 7.80 14.31 42.50
C ILE A 79 7.00 13.76 41.31
N ALA A 80 6.57 14.62 40.38
CA ALA A 80 5.81 14.20 39.19
C ALA A 80 6.58 13.23 38.29
N LYS A 81 7.91 13.34 38.24
CA LYS A 81 8.78 12.46 37.44
C LYS A 81 9.16 11.15 38.15
N ARG A 82 8.90 11.03 39.45
CA ARG A 82 9.26 9.88 40.31
C ARG A 82 8.13 9.54 41.30
N PRO A 83 6.96 9.13 40.80
CA PRO A 83 5.79 8.83 41.64
C PRO A 83 6.03 7.69 42.66
N GLU A 84 6.97 6.78 42.39
CA GLU A 84 7.34 5.67 43.27
C GLU A 84 7.90 6.12 44.63
N ILE A 85 8.39 7.36 44.73
CA ILE A 85 9.03 7.89 45.93
C ILE A 85 8.00 8.40 46.93
N ALA A 86 6.89 8.96 46.45
CA ALA A 86 5.75 9.31 47.29
C ALA A 86 5.16 8.06 47.97
N LEU A 87 5.06 6.95 47.22
CA LEU A 87 4.61 5.66 47.75
C LEU A 87 5.59 5.09 48.80
N ALA A 88 6.90 5.23 48.60
CA ALA A 88 7.91 4.78 49.57
C ALA A 88 7.93 5.64 50.84
N TRP A 89 7.70 6.95 50.72
CA TRP A 89 7.63 7.87 51.85
C TRP A 89 6.37 7.66 52.71
N GLN A 90 5.22 7.41 52.08
CA GLN A 90 4.00 7.03 52.81
C GLN A 90 4.15 5.71 53.57
N ARG A 91 4.83 4.71 52.97
CA ARG A 91 5.19 3.46 53.66
C ARG A 91 6.14 3.67 54.85
N GLN A 92 6.94 4.73 54.84
CA GLN A 92 7.83 5.09 55.96
C GLN A 92 7.13 5.87 57.08
N GLN A 93 6.05 6.59 56.78
CA GLN A 93 5.25 7.30 57.79
C GLN A 93 4.08 6.48 58.34
N GLY A 94 3.57 5.49 57.58
CA GLY A 94 2.45 4.65 57.96
C GLY A 94 2.77 3.38 58.74
N GLY A 95 3.84 3.36 59.55
CA GLY A 95 4.24 2.16 60.28
C GLY A 95 5.05 2.46 61.53
N ASP A 96 4.37 2.75 62.63
CA ASP A 96 4.77 2.18 63.91
C ASP A 96 4.55 0.66 63.82
N ASP A 97 5.51 -0.10 64.37
CA ASP A 97 5.65 -1.56 64.37
C ASP A 97 6.21 -2.25 63.11
N ASN A 98 7.55 -2.31 63.00
CA ASN A 98 8.25 -3.61 62.87
C ASN A 98 9.79 -3.51 63.07
N PRO A 99 10.44 -4.44 63.79
CA PRO A 99 11.77 -4.29 64.39
C PRO A 99 12.94 -4.84 63.55
N HIS A 100 12.92 -4.73 62.22
CA HIS A 100 14.01 -5.23 61.36
C HIS A 100 14.92 -4.12 60.79
N ARG A 101 15.15 -3.05 61.56
CA ARG A 101 15.90 -1.86 61.12
C ARG A 101 17.41 -1.86 61.43
N ARG A 102 18.06 -3.01 61.56
CA ARG A 102 19.54 -3.08 61.71
C ARG A 102 20.12 -4.31 61.03
N ALA A 103 20.40 -4.23 59.73
CA ALA A 103 21.26 -5.21 59.06
C ALA A 103 21.96 -4.69 57.80
N ALA A 104 21.51 -3.58 57.20
CA ALA A 104 22.07 -3.10 55.92
C ALA A 104 23.11 -1.96 56.04
N ASP A 105 23.39 -1.44 57.25
CA ASP A 105 24.24 -0.24 57.45
C ASP A 105 25.61 -0.53 58.12
N ARG A 106 26.14 -1.75 58.07
CA ARG A 106 27.55 -1.99 58.44
C ARG A 106 28.22 -2.93 57.46
N GLY A 107 28.90 -2.36 56.47
CA GLY A 107 29.82 -3.11 55.63
C GLY A 107 31.04 -3.56 56.43
N GLU A 108 31.41 -4.83 56.32
CA GLU A 108 32.78 -5.35 56.14
C GLU A 108 32.77 -6.90 56.17
N ALA A 109 33.59 -7.50 55.30
CA ALA A 109 33.54 -8.90 54.86
C ALA A 109 34.26 -9.90 55.79
N PRO A 110 34.13 -11.21 55.50
CA PRO A 110 35.36 -11.94 55.16
C PRO A 110 35.25 -12.81 53.90
N LYS A 111 36.38 -12.92 53.20
CA LYS A 111 36.67 -13.86 52.09
C LYS A 111 36.67 -15.31 52.56
N VAL A 112 36.18 -16.25 51.73
CA VAL A 112 36.83 -17.55 51.41
C VAL A 112 36.25 -18.03 50.05
N VAL A 113 37.00 -17.89 48.94
CA VAL A 113 37.66 -18.93 48.11
C VAL A 113 36.74 -19.59 47.07
N ALA A 114 37.29 -19.66 45.85
CA ALA A 114 36.69 -20.11 44.61
C ALA A 114 36.36 -21.60 44.57
N ASP A 115 35.31 -21.96 43.82
CA ASP A 115 35.27 -23.18 43.02
C ASP A 115 34.37 -22.97 41.79
N PRO A 116 34.85 -23.11 40.54
CA PRO A 116 34.07 -22.84 39.32
C PRO A 116 33.33 -24.06 38.74
N ASP A 117 33.21 -25.21 39.43
CA ASP A 117 32.62 -26.44 38.85
C ASP A 117 31.41 -27.01 39.63
N LEU A 118 30.32 -26.26 39.78
CA LEU A 118 29.02 -26.82 40.24
C LEU A 118 27.85 -26.31 39.35
N PRO A 119 27.03 -27.21 38.77
CA PRO A 119 25.99 -26.84 37.81
C PRO A 119 24.73 -26.27 38.47
N ASP A 120 24.09 -25.32 37.77
CA ASP A 120 22.83 -24.65 38.15
C ASP A 120 21.71 -25.63 38.52
N LEU A 121 21.26 -25.56 39.77
CA LEU A 121 20.10 -26.29 40.29
C LEU A 121 19.12 -25.32 40.98
N ASP A 122 18.66 -24.29 40.26
CA ASP A 122 17.56 -23.42 40.71
C ASP A 122 16.46 -23.22 39.64
N LEU A 123 16.31 -24.22 38.77
CA LEU A 123 15.07 -24.44 37.98
C LEU A 123 14.13 -25.40 38.71
N ILE A 124 13.67 -25.07 39.93
CA ILE A 124 12.40 -25.56 40.50
C ILE A 124 11.98 -24.54 41.57
N GLY A 125 10.94 -23.74 41.33
CA GLY A 125 10.29 -23.03 42.44
C GLY A 125 9.59 -21.69 42.17
N ALA A 126 9.62 -21.12 40.97
CA ALA A 126 8.83 -19.93 40.68
C ALA A 126 7.37 -20.30 40.36
N PRO A 127 6.36 -19.84 41.13
CA PRO A 127 4.96 -20.05 40.77
C PRO A 127 4.67 -19.36 39.44
N PRO A 128 3.90 -19.98 38.52
CA PRO A 128 3.66 -19.41 37.20
C PRO A 128 2.96 -18.05 37.32
N PRO A 129 3.31 -17.06 36.46
CA PRO A 129 2.60 -15.79 36.43
C PRO A 129 1.11 -16.07 36.17
N ARG A 130 0.24 -15.44 36.97
CA ARG A 130 -1.21 -15.56 36.81
C ARG A 130 -1.57 -15.24 35.34
N PRO A 131 -2.40 -16.06 34.68
CA PRO A 131 -2.83 -15.77 33.32
C PRO A 131 -3.48 -14.38 33.30
N THR A 132 -3.03 -13.53 32.39
CA THR A 132 -3.68 -12.27 32.08
C THR A 132 -5.14 -12.57 31.75
N PRO A 133 -6.12 -11.86 32.34
CA PRO A 133 -7.51 -12.04 31.97
C PRO A 133 -7.64 -11.83 30.45
N PRO A 134 -8.39 -12.69 29.74
CA PRO A 134 -8.57 -12.54 28.30
C PRO A 134 -9.10 -11.12 28.03
N LYS A 135 -8.48 -10.43 27.08
CA LYS A 135 -9.00 -9.13 26.62
C LYS A 135 -10.48 -9.32 26.29
N PRO A 136 -11.37 -8.41 26.73
CA PRO A 136 -12.79 -8.54 26.42
C PRO A 136 -12.95 -8.67 24.89
N PRO A 137 -13.86 -9.55 24.41
CA PRO A 137 -14.07 -9.73 22.99
C PRO A 137 -14.44 -8.38 22.37
N TYR A 138 -13.79 -8.04 21.26
CA TYR A 138 -14.04 -6.79 20.54
C TYR A 138 -15.53 -6.66 20.22
N SER A 139 -16.17 -5.63 20.78
CA SER A 139 -17.63 -5.49 20.86
C SER A 139 -18.31 -5.38 19.50
N PHE A 140 -17.54 -5.08 18.44
CA PHE A 140 -18.04 -4.87 17.09
C PHE A 140 -17.59 -5.96 16.10
N SER A 141 -17.01 -7.07 16.58
CA SER A 141 -16.53 -8.18 15.73
C SER A 141 -17.60 -8.66 14.74
N ALA A 142 -18.80 -8.97 15.22
CA ALA A 142 -19.91 -9.40 14.35
C ALA A 142 -20.35 -8.34 13.31
N ALA A 143 -20.18 -7.05 13.60
CA ALA A 143 -20.46 -5.98 12.63
C ALA A 143 -19.33 -5.84 11.61
N GLU A 144 -18.07 -6.00 12.05
CA GLU A 144 -16.88 -6.03 11.18
C GLU A 144 -16.93 -7.21 10.20
N ASP A 145 -17.35 -8.40 10.66
CA ASP A 145 -17.53 -9.58 9.83
C ASP A 145 -18.61 -9.36 8.75
N LYS A 146 -19.78 -8.82 9.13
CA LYS A 146 -20.86 -8.49 8.18
C LYS A 146 -20.45 -7.46 7.13
N VAL A 147 -19.71 -6.42 7.54
CA VAL A 147 -19.18 -5.41 6.61
C VAL A 147 -18.16 -6.05 5.67
N THR A 148 -17.26 -6.88 6.19
CA THR A 148 -16.24 -7.57 5.41
C THR A 148 -16.86 -8.49 4.37
N GLU A 149 -17.82 -9.32 4.78
CA GLU A 149 -18.57 -10.20 3.88
C GLU A 149 -19.25 -9.41 2.76
N HIS A 150 -19.94 -8.32 3.09
CA HIS A 150 -20.62 -7.49 2.09
C HIS A 150 -19.66 -6.81 1.11
N VAL A 151 -18.49 -6.37 1.57
CA VAL A 151 -17.45 -5.77 0.73
C VAL A 151 -16.92 -6.81 -0.26
N ILE A 152 -16.60 -8.01 0.22
CA ILE A 152 -16.10 -9.11 -0.62
C ILE A 152 -17.18 -9.55 -1.62
N GLU A 153 -18.43 -9.72 -1.18
CA GLU A 153 -19.55 -10.13 -2.02
C GLU A 153 -19.81 -9.09 -3.13
N THR A 154 -19.83 -7.80 -2.77
CA THR A 154 -20.02 -6.70 -3.73
C THR A 154 -18.90 -6.66 -4.76
N LEU A 155 -17.65 -6.80 -4.32
CA LEU A 155 -16.48 -6.83 -5.21
C LEU A 155 -16.54 -8.03 -6.15
N THR A 156 -16.82 -9.22 -5.62
CA THR A 156 -16.95 -10.46 -6.39
C THR A 156 -18.06 -10.35 -7.42
N ARG A 157 -19.22 -9.81 -7.04
CA ARG A 157 -20.35 -9.60 -7.93
C ARG A 157 -20.01 -8.62 -9.05
N ARG A 158 -19.36 -7.50 -8.75
CA ARG A 158 -18.96 -6.52 -9.78
C ARG A 158 -17.90 -7.08 -10.74
N LEU A 159 -16.90 -7.78 -10.21
CA LEU A 159 -15.87 -8.42 -11.04
C LEU A 159 -16.44 -9.56 -11.89
N SER A 160 -17.50 -10.23 -11.42
CA SER A 160 -18.16 -11.27 -12.19
C SER A 160 -18.78 -10.76 -13.50
N LEU A 161 -19.09 -9.46 -13.60
CA LEU A 161 -19.61 -8.83 -14.82
C LEU A 161 -18.59 -8.81 -15.97
N PHE A 162 -17.30 -8.92 -15.65
CA PHE A 162 -16.24 -8.95 -16.66
C PHE A 162 -15.85 -10.37 -17.08
N ARG A 163 -16.49 -11.40 -16.54
CA ARG A 163 -16.15 -12.78 -16.90
C ARG A 163 -16.58 -13.08 -18.32
N LEU A 164 -15.70 -13.72 -19.06
CA LEU A 164 -15.95 -14.19 -20.43
C LEU A 164 -15.83 -15.70 -20.50
N PRO A 165 -16.54 -16.33 -21.44
CA PRO A 165 -16.23 -17.69 -21.83
C PRO A 165 -14.81 -17.75 -22.42
N THR A 166 -14.18 -18.91 -22.33
CA THR A 166 -12.87 -19.16 -22.91
C THR A 166 -12.87 -18.78 -24.39
N SER A 167 -11.88 -18.00 -24.83
CA SER A 167 -11.81 -17.57 -26.23
C SER A 167 -11.71 -18.76 -27.19
N ALA A 168 -12.42 -18.68 -28.31
CA ALA A 168 -12.35 -19.70 -29.33
C ALA A 168 -10.92 -19.80 -29.89
N PHE A 169 -10.41 -21.03 -30.00
CA PHE A 169 -9.12 -21.28 -30.64
C PHE A 169 -9.33 -21.78 -32.07
N PRO A 170 -8.75 -21.13 -33.10
CA PRO A 170 -7.93 -19.91 -33.08
C PRO A 170 -8.77 -18.62 -33.18
N SER A 171 -8.34 -17.50 -32.57
CA SER A 171 -9.02 -16.21 -32.70
C SER A 171 -8.10 -15.02 -32.47
N ILE A 172 -8.48 -13.83 -32.92
CA ILE A 172 -7.70 -12.60 -32.66
C ILE A 172 -7.63 -12.23 -31.16
N ALA A 173 -8.55 -12.76 -30.37
CA ALA A 173 -8.63 -12.59 -28.93
C ALA A 173 -7.93 -13.71 -28.14
N TYR A 174 -7.29 -14.68 -28.80
CA TYR A 174 -6.58 -15.78 -28.15
C TYR A 174 -5.49 -15.32 -27.18
N VAL A 175 -5.29 -16.13 -26.15
CA VAL A 175 -4.30 -15.94 -25.12
C VAL A 175 -3.62 -17.28 -24.81
N HIS A 176 -2.30 -17.32 -24.94
CA HIS A 176 -1.44 -18.48 -24.66
C HIS A 176 -1.01 -18.54 -23.20
N GLU A 177 -0.57 -17.42 -22.62
CA GLU A 177 0.01 -17.40 -21.28
C GLU A 177 -1.05 -17.26 -20.18
N GLN A 178 -1.71 -16.10 -20.13
CA GLN A 178 -2.69 -15.80 -19.10
C GLN A 178 -3.72 -14.80 -19.59
N GLU A 179 -5.01 -15.09 -19.40
CA GLU A 179 -6.10 -14.16 -19.72
C GLU A 179 -5.92 -12.79 -19.04
N PHE A 180 -6.59 -11.76 -19.57
CA PHE A 180 -6.58 -10.46 -18.91
C PHE A 180 -7.11 -10.59 -17.47
N PHE A 181 -6.41 -9.99 -16.49
CA PHE A 181 -6.62 -10.30 -15.06
C PHE A 181 -8.08 -10.11 -14.58
N LEU A 182 -8.83 -9.16 -15.17
CA LEU A 182 -10.25 -8.94 -14.82
C LEU A 182 -11.18 -10.09 -15.24
N PHE A 183 -10.79 -10.88 -16.22
CA PHE A 183 -11.56 -12.03 -16.68
C PHE A 183 -11.30 -13.25 -15.78
N SER A 184 -10.14 -13.29 -15.12
CA SER A 184 -9.78 -14.35 -14.21
C SER A 184 -10.57 -14.27 -12.89
N PRO A 185 -11.22 -15.37 -12.45
CA PRO A 185 -11.88 -15.40 -11.16
C PRO A 185 -10.90 -15.27 -9.99
N ILE A 186 -9.60 -15.54 -10.21
CA ILE A 186 -8.55 -15.46 -9.20
C ILE A 186 -8.42 -14.02 -8.67
N PHE A 187 -8.61 -13.00 -9.54
CA PHE A 187 -8.44 -11.62 -9.13
C PHE A 187 -9.47 -11.20 -8.08
N ALA A 188 -10.73 -11.64 -8.21
CA ALA A 188 -11.76 -11.35 -7.22
C ALA A 188 -11.41 -11.90 -5.83
N ARG A 189 -10.80 -13.08 -5.78
CA ARG A 189 -10.30 -13.68 -4.53
C ARG A 189 -9.15 -12.84 -3.95
N VAL A 190 -8.12 -12.56 -4.75
CA VAL A 190 -6.93 -11.80 -4.30
C VAL A 190 -7.32 -10.41 -3.81
N ALA A 191 -8.14 -9.69 -4.58
CA ALA A 191 -8.61 -8.37 -4.21
C ALA A 191 -9.54 -8.42 -2.98
N GLY A 192 -10.40 -9.43 -2.87
CA GLY A 192 -11.26 -9.65 -1.70
C GLY A 192 -10.45 -9.90 -0.42
N GLU A 193 -9.45 -10.78 -0.47
CA GLU A 193 -8.54 -11.06 0.64
C GLU A 193 -7.72 -9.83 1.03
N PHE A 194 -7.24 -9.07 0.06
CA PHE A 194 -6.54 -7.81 0.32
C PHE A 194 -7.45 -6.78 1.01
N MET A 195 -8.69 -6.63 0.54
CA MET A 195 -9.66 -5.75 1.19
C MET A 195 -9.94 -6.18 2.63
N ALA A 196 -10.16 -7.48 2.86
CA ALA A 196 -10.50 -8.03 4.17
C ALA A 196 -9.36 -7.98 5.19
N GLN A 197 -8.13 -8.30 4.76
CA GLN A 197 -7.00 -8.47 5.67
C GLN A 197 -6.15 -7.21 5.83
N VAL A 198 -6.25 -6.26 4.90
CA VAL A 198 -5.36 -5.10 4.84
C VAL A 198 -6.14 -3.79 4.91
N ILE A 199 -7.07 -3.58 3.98
CA ILE A 199 -7.76 -2.29 3.86
C ILE A 199 -8.79 -2.08 4.97
N LEU A 200 -9.70 -3.03 5.19
CA LEU A 200 -10.75 -2.90 6.20
C LEU A 200 -10.21 -2.76 7.64
N PRO A 201 -9.18 -3.53 8.06
CA PRO A 201 -8.55 -3.31 9.35
C PRO A 201 -7.95 -1.90 9.50
N SER A 202 -7.38 -1.34 8.43
CA SER A 202 -6.87 0.05 8.44
C SER A 202 -7.98 1.10 8.55
N CYS A 203 -9.23 0.73 8.24
CA CYS A 203 -10.41 1.58 8.34
C CYS A 203 -11.16 1.43 9.67
N ARG A 204 -10.73 0.53 10.57
CA ARG A 204 -11.50 0.10 11.75
C ARG A 204 -12.02 1.27 12.59
N ASP A 205 -11.18 2.24 12.94
CA ASP A 205 -11.59 3.38 13.77
C ASP A 205 -12.69 4.24 13.11
N SER A 206 -12.57 4.47 11.81
CA SER A 206 -13.55 5.25 11.03
C SER A 206 -14.86 4.49 10.86
N LEU A 207 -14.76 3.18 10.60
CA LEU A 207 -15.93 2.29 10.51
C LEU A 207 -16.61 2.14 11.87
N GLU A 208 -15.88 2.10 12.98
CA GLU A 208 -16.47 2.04 14.31
C GLU A 208 -17.34 3.26 14.59
N ARG A 209 -16.81 4.47 14.31
CA ARG A 209 -17.49 5.74 14.56
C ARG A 209 -18.73 5.93 13.69
N ARG A 210 -18.66 5.55 12.41
CA ARG A 210 -19.70 5.86 11.42
C ARG A 210 -20.66 4.71 11.14
N VAL A 211 -20.20 3.47 11.29
CA VAL A 211 -20.91 2.26 10.81
C VAL A 211 -21.20 1.31 11.97
N TYR A 212 -20.18 0.76 12.65
CA TYR A 212 -20.39 -0.32 13.61
C TYR A 212 -21.24 0.09 14.82
N LYS A 213 -21.08 1.30 15.33
CA LYS A 213 -21.93 1.83 16.42
C LYS A 213 -23.39 1.98 15.98
N ALA A 214 -23.63 2.43 14.75
CA ALA A 214 -24.98 2.54 14.21
C ALA A 214 -25.59 1.15 13.97
N MET A 215 -24.84 0.23 13.37
CA MET A 215 -25.26 -1.16 13.16
C MET A 215 -25.58 -1.87 14.48
N SER A 216 -24.79 -1.66 15.53
CA SER A 216 -25.02 -2.26 16.85
C SER A 216 -26.33 -1.74 17.49
N LYS A 217 -26.62 -0.44 17.36
CA LYS A 217 -27.89 0.16 17.81
C LYS A 217 -29.09 -0.36 17.01
N VAL A 218 -28.95 -0.47 15.69
CA VAL A 218 -30.01 -0.98 14.82
C VAL A 218 -30.21 -2.49 15.02
N ALA A 219 -29.15 -3.28 15.21
CA ALA A 219 -29.26 -4.72 15.49
C ALA A 219 -30.05 -5.02 16.76
N ALA A 220 -30.02 -4.12 17.76
CA ALA A 220 -30.83 -4.24 18.97
C ALA A 220 -32.34 -4.02 18.74
N THR A 221 -32.75 -3.42 17.61
CA THR A 221 -34.15 -3.02 17.33
C THR A 221 -34.72 -3.63 16.05
N ARG A 222 -33.90 -3.84 15.01
CA ARG A 222 -34.23 -4.39 13.69
C ARG A 222 -33.02 -5.16 13.12
N PRO A 223 -32.86 -6.46 13.43
CA PRO A 223 -31.68 -7.24 13.03
C PRO A 223 -31.48 -7.36 11.50
N ASP A 224 -32.57 -7.25 10.71
CA ASP A 224 -32.55 -7.47 9.26
C ASP A 224 -32.19 -6.24 8.42
N MET A 225 -32.16 -5.03 9.01
CA MET A 225 -32.02 -3.75 8.28
C MET A 225 -30.68 -3.03 8.53
N GLY A 226 -29.82 -3.57 9.40
CA GLY A 226 -28.67 -2.84 9.94
C GLY A 226 -27.64 -2.37 8.90
N LEU A 227 -27.40 -3.14 7.83
CA LEU A 227 -26.37 -2.80 6.84
C LEU A 227 -26.88 -1.85 5.74
N SER A 228 -28.15 -1.94 5.35
CA SER A 228 -28.72 -1.12 4.26
C SER A 228 -28.73 0.36 4.59
N GLU A 229 -28.97 0.73 5.85
CA GLU A 229 -29.05 2.12 6.31
C GLU A 229 -27.67 2.80 6.38
N VAL A 230 -26.62 2.03 6.69
CA VAL A 230 -25.24 2.53 6.85
C VAL A 230 -24.36 2.27 5.62
N LYS A 231 -24.92 1.66 4.57
CA LYS A 231 -24.18 1.26 3.36
C LYS A 231 -23.46 2.44 2.72
N SER A 232 -24.13 3.61 2.67
CA SER A 232 -23.55 4.84 2.11
C SER A 232 -22.31 5.28 2.89
N ASP A 233 -22.40 5.29 4.23
CA ASP A 233 -21.29 5.68 5.11
C ASP A 233 -20.13 4.71 5.04
N MET A 234 -20.42 3.41 4.99
CA MET A 234 -19.42 2.36 4.83
C MET A 234 -18.64 2.54 3.52
N TRP A 235 -19.33 2.75 2.39
CA TRP A 235 -18.65 3.00 1.11
C TRP A 235 -17.86 4.30 1.12
N ALA A 236 -18.39 5.36 1.74
CA ALA A 236 -17.66 6.62 1.88
C ALA A 236 -16.32 6.42 2.61
N VAL A 237 -16.30 5.64 3.71
CA VAL A 237 -15.06 5.36 4.45
C VAL A 237 -14.06 4.55 3.61
N VAL A 238 -14.53 3.49 2.94
CA VAL A 238 -13.66 2.63 2.12
C VAL A 238 -13.09 3.40 0.93
N VAL A 239 -13.92 4.13 0.21
CA VAL A 239 -13.52 4.94 -0.95
C VAL A 239 -12.59 6.08 -0.54
N GLU A 240 -12.86 6.76 0.57
CA GLU A 240 -11.99 7.81 1.09
C GLU A 240 -10.60 7.26 1.44
N ARG A 241 -10.51 6.07 2.06
CA ARG A 241 -9.23 5.42 2.36
C ARG A 241 -8.48 5.06 1.09
N LEU A 242 -9.14 4.41 0.14
CA LEU A 242 -8.54 4.03 -1.14
C LEU A 242 -8.08 5.26 -1.94
N GLY A 243 -8.88 6.33 -1.97
CA GLY A 243 -8.52 7.58 -2.63
C GLY A 243 -7.31 8.27 -1.96
N LYS A 244 -7.24 8.28 -0.63
CA LYS A 244 -6.06 8.77 0.11
C LYS A 244 -4.82 7.95 -0.23
N LEU A 245 -4.92 6.62 -0.22
CA LEU A 245 -3.81 5.74 -0.57
C LEU A 245 -3.38 5.91 -2.04
N GLY A 246 -4.34 6.07 -2.97
CA GLY A 246 -4.07 6.36 -4.38
C GLY A 246 -3.30 7.66 -4.58
N GLY A 247 -3.74 8.75 -3.94
CA GLY A 247 -3.03 10.03 -3.97
C GLY A 247 -1.61 9.94 -3.41
N ARG A 248 -1.39 9.18 -2.32
CA ARG A 248 -0.05 8.93 -1.77
C ARG A 248 0.82 8.07 -2.69
N LEU A 249 0.25 7.04 -3.30
CA LEU A 249 0.95 6.18 -4.24
C LEU A 249 1.40 6.96 -5.48
N ASN A 250 0.53 7.80 -6.03
CA ASN A 250 0.83 8.65 -7.19
C ASN A 250 1.87 9.74 -6.84
N GLY A 251 1.78 10.33 -5.65
CA GLY A 251 2.82 11.22 -5.12
C GLY A 251 4.17 10.52 -5.01
N ALA A 252 4.21 9.31 -4.46
CA ALA A 252 5.42 8.50 -4.34
C ALA A 252 6.03 8.16 -5.71
N ARG A 253 5.22 7.67 -6.65
CA ARG A 253 5.64 7.35 -8.03
C ARG A 253 6.20 8.59 -8.73
N SER A 254 5.56 9.75 -8.58
CA SER A 254 6.03 11.01 -9.17
C SER A 254 7.41 11.43 -8.64
N LYS A 255 7.63 11.33 -7.32
CA LYS A 255 8.94 11.63 -6.70
C LYS A 255 10.03 10.67 -7.16
N LEU A 256 9.72 9.38 -7.27
CA LEU A 256 10.66 8.34 -7.72
C LEU A 256 11.01 8.49 -9.22
N ALA A 257 10.09 9.01 -10.03
CA ALA A 257 10.30 9.24 -11.46
C ALA A 257 11.15 10.50 -11.77
N MET A 258 11.48 11.34 -10.77
CA MET A 258 12.28 12.55 -11.01
C MET A 258 13.74 12.22 -11.39
N PRO A 259 14.34 12.92 -12.37
CA PRO A 259 15.72 12.69 -12.81
C PRO A 259 16.74 12.90 -11.69
N ALA A 260 17.90 12.22 -11.77
CA ALA A 260 18.95 12.18 -10.74
C ALA A 260 19.40 13.57 -10.27
N ASP A 261 19.51 14.54 -11.20
CA ASP A 261 20.03 15.89 -10.95
C ASP A 261 19.08 16.82 -10.16
N ALA A 262 17.85 16.40 -9.87
CA ALA A 262 16.92 17.16 -9.01
C ALA A 262 17.19 16.97 -7.49
N GLY A 263 18.27 16.25 -7.14
CA GLY A 263 18.38 15.51 -5.88
C GLY A 263 19.31 16.04 -4.80
N GLU A 264 19.91 17.23 -4.91
CA GLU A 264 20.66 17.77 -3.78
C GLU A 264 19.72 18.39 -2.73
N PRO A 265 19.90 18.10 -1.43
CA PRO A 265 19.11 18.72 -0.37
C PRO A 265 19.34 20.23 -0.39
N LYS A 266 18.33 20.99 -0.84
CA LYS A 266 18.38 22.45 -0.83
C LYS A 266 18.22 22.92 0.62
N PHE A 267 19.24 23.56 1.15
CA PHE A 267 19.12 24.30 2.41
C PHE A 267 18.39 25.61 2.11
N GLN A 268 17.23 25.81 2.72
CA GLN A 268 16.50 27.08 2.62
C GLN A 268 16.69 27.86 3.91
N GLU A 269 17.06 29.14 3.78
CA GLU A 269 17.14 30.04 4.92
C GLU A 269 15.72 30.44 5.32
N VAL A 270 15.25 29.90 6.44
CA VAL A 270 13.94 30.23 7.01
C VAL A 270 14.16 31.16 8.20
N GLU A 271 13.41 32.25 8.27
CA GLU A 271 13.41 33.15 9.41
C GLU A 271 12.60 32.52 10.55
N VAL A 272 13.29 31.98 11.54
CA VAL A 272 12.68 31.39 12.73
C VAL A 272 12.75 32.41 13.86
N PRO A 273 11.64 32.71 14.55
CA PRO A 273 11.66 33.56 15.74
C PRO A 273 12.42 32.84 16.85
N VAL A 274 13.55 33.41 17.26
CA VAL A 274 14.37 32.91 18.37
C VAL A 274 14.38 33.95 19.48
N ASP A 275 13.93 33.53 20.67
CA ASP A 275 13.99 34.38 21.86
C ASP A 275 15.41 34.45 22.39
N ARG A 276 16.02 35.64 22.31
CA ARG A 276 17.34 35.89 22.88
C ARG A 276 17.25 36.75 24.13
N PRO A 277 18.07 36.48 25.16
CA PRO A 277 18.12 37.33 26.34
C PRO A 277 18.70 38.69 25.94
N ARG A 278 18.02 39.77 26.30
CA ARG A 278 18.51 41.14 26.09
C ARG A 278 19.69 41.38 27.02
N VAL A 279 20.89 41.54 26.46
CA VAL A 279 22.11 41.81 27.22
C VAL A 279 22.46 43.28 27.13
N PHE A 280 22.42 43.99 28.25
CA PHE A 280 22.90 45.36 28.37
C PHE A 280 24.28 45.35 29.01
N ARG A 281 25.25 46.06 28.43
CA ARG A 281 26.57 46.23 29.03
C ARG A 281 26.67 47.63 29.62
N VAL A 282 26.89 47.68 30.92
CA VAL A 282 27.21 48.92 31.64
C VAL A 282 28.53 48.70 32.34
N LEU A 283 29.52 49.56 32.04
CA LEU A 283 30.85 49.54 32.66
C LEU A 283 31.54 48.17 32.62
N GLY A 284 31.43 47.45 31.50
CA GLY A 284 32.12 46.18 31.26
C GLY A 284 31.44 44.93 31.82
N VAL A 285 30.36 45.07 32.59
CA VAL A 285 29.56 43.94 33.11
C VAL A 285 28.26 43.82 32.32
N GLY A 286 27.94 42.60 31.87
CA GLY A 286 26.76 42.31 31.04
C GLY A 286 25.56 41.83 31.88
N PHE A 287 24.48 42.59 31.85
CA PHE A 287 23.21 42.29 32.53
C PHE A 287 22.21 41.68 31.53
N ARG A 288 21.60 40.53 31.86
CA ARG A 288 20.54 39.90 31.05
C ARG A 288 19.18 40.35 31.59
N MET A 289 18.40 41.11 30.82
CA MET A 289 17.09 41.63 31.23
C MET A 289 16.01 41.29 30.20
N GLY A 290 15.23 40.24 30.46
CA GLY A 290 14.13 39.80 29.60
C GLY A 290 14.56 39.11 28.29
N THR A 291 13.58 38.63 27.52
CA THR A 291 13.78 38.03 26.19
C THR A 291 13.28 38.97 25.10
N ARG A 292 13.99 39.02 23.97
CA ARG A 292 13.53 39.65 22.74
C ARG A 292 13.44 38.57 21.67
N THR A 293 12.25 38.43 21.08
CA THR A 293 12.04 37.57 19.92
C THR A 293 12.69 38.24 18.70
N GLU A 294 13.77 37.67 18.19
CA GLU A 294 14.43 38.12 16.97
C GLU A 294 14.26 37.06 15.88
N LEU A 295 13.93 37.50 14.67
CA LEU A 295 13.87 36.60 13.50
C LEU A 295 15.30 36.27 13.08
N LYS A 296 15.72 35.02 13.33
CA LYS A 296 17.04 34.54 12.92
C LYS A 296 16.89 33.70 11.66
N ARG A 297 17.66 34.03 10.62
CA ARG A 297 17.80 33.18 9.43
C ARG A 297 18.55 31.91 9.79
N VAL A 298 17.85 30.78 9.76
CA VAL A 298 18.43 29.45 10.01
C VAL A 298 18.36 28.66 8.72
N LYS A 299 19.48 28.07 8.31
CA LYS A 299 19.52 27.11 7.20
C LYS A 299 18.84 25.82 7.64
N VAL A 300 17.59 25.64 7.22
CA VAL A 300 16.85 24.40 7.47
C VAL A 300 17.07 23.47 6.27
N LYS A 301 17.41 22.21 6.54
CA LYS A 301 17.46 21.17 5.50
C LYS A 301 16.03 20.95 5.00
N VAL A 302 15.71 21.41 3.80
CA VAL A 302 14.44 21.09 3.15
C VAL A 302 14.54 19.64 2.68
N LYS A 303 13.50 18.84 2.97
CA LYS A 303 13.40 17.46 2.47
C LYS A 303 13.64 17.46 0.97
N SER A 304 14.46 16.53 0.48
CA SER A 304 14.76 16.50 -0.96
C SER A 304 13.46 16.24 -1.72
N ALA A 305 13.34 16.75 -2.95
CA ALA A 305 12.14 16.55 -3.77
C ALA A 305 11.83 15.05 -4.00
N LYS A 306 12.82 14.18 -3.77
CA LYS A 306 12.73 12.72 -3.89
C LYS A 306 12.44 12.00 -2.56
N GLU A 307 12.51 12.69 -1.43
CA GLU A 307 12.31 12.07 -0.13
C GLU A 307 10.83 11.69 0.06
N LEU A 308 10.61 10.39 0.26
CA LEU A 308 9.28 9.84 0.47
C LEU A 308 8.82 10.09 1.91
N ASP A 309 7.56 10.47 2.06
CA ASP A 309 6.92 10.56 3.35
C ASP A 309 6.54 9.17 3.90
N GLN A 310 6.34 9.04 5.21
CA GLN A 310 5.97 7.77 5.85
C GLN A 310 4.69 7.18 5.26
N TYR A 311 3.69 8.02 4.95
CA TYR A 311 2.44 7.59 4.31
C TYR A 311 2.61 7.18 2.84
N GLU A 312 3.61 7.74 2.14
CA GLU A 312 3.94 7.36 0.76
C GLU A 312 4.64 5.99 0.75
N ILE A 313 5.54 5.75 1.71
CA ILE A 313 6.18 4.46 1.92
C ILE A 313 5.13 3.40 2.31
N GLU A 314 4.21 3.71 3.21
CA GLU A 314 3.09 2.83 3.56
C GLU A 314 2.28 2.45 2.31
N ALA A 315 1.88 3.44 1.49
CA ALA A 315 1.12 3.18 0.28
C ALA A 315 1.87 2.30 -0.74
N LEU A 316 3.18 2.51 -0.91
CA LEU A 316 4.03 1.66 -1.76
C LEU A 316 4.09 0.22 -1.22
N ASN A 317 4.30 0.06 0.08
CA ASN A 317 4.36 -1.26 0.73
C ASN A 317 3.03 -2.01 0.59
N LEU A 318 1.90 -1.34 0.81
CA LEU A 318 0.58 -1.94 0.63
C LEU A 318 0.32 -2.34 -0.83
N MET A 319 0.78 -1.52 -1.79
CA MET A 319 0.67 -1.85 -3.21
C MET A 319 1.58 -3.03 -3.59
N SER A 320 2.79 -3.13 -3.03
CA SER A 320 3.66 -4.30 -3.18
C SER A 320 2.96 -5.53 -2.65
N GLN A 321 2.40 -5.47 -1.44
CA GLN A 321 1.69 -6.59 -0.84
C GLN A 321 0.52 -7.10 -1.71
N LEU A 322 -0.23 -6.22 -2.38
CA LEU A 322 -1.27 -6.64 -3.32
C LEU A 322 -0.68 -7.35 -4.55
N ARG A 323 0.42 -6.84 -5.09
CA ARG A 323 1.10 -7.46 -6.25
C ARG A 323 1.75 -8.80 -5.89
N ASP A 324 2.37 -8.89 -4.72
CA ASP A 324 3.01 -10.11 -4.23
C ASP A 324 1.96 -11.22 -4.06
N ARG A 325 0.81 -10.91 -3.44
CA ARG A 325 -0.33 -11.84 -3.34
C ARG A 325 -0.87 -12.26 -4.71
N ALA A 326 -0.92 -11.33 -5.67
CA ALA A 326 -1.36 -11.63 -7.02
C ALA A 326 -0.37 -12.56 -7.73
N ALA A 327 0.92 -12.28 -7.64
CA ALA A 327 1.98 -13.10 -8.20
C ALA A 327 2.03 -14.50 -7.59
N GLU A 328 1.86 -14.62 -6.26
CA GLU A 328 1.70 -15.91 -5.55
C GLU A 328 0.48 -16.70 -6.05
N ALA A 329 -0.60 -16.00 -6.41
CA ALA A 329 -1.78 -16.59 -7.03
C ALA A 329 -1.64 -16.82 -8.54
N GLY A 330 -0.47 -16.53 -9.12
CA GLY A 330 -0.16 -16.69 -10.54
C GLY A 330 -0.78 -15.62 -11.45
N LEU A 331 -1.13 -14.44 -10.93
CA LEU A 331 -1.65 -13.30 -11.68
C LEU A 331 -0.59 -12.22 -11.86
N ASP A 332 -0.39 -11.77 -13.10
CA ASP A 332 0.35 -10.54 -13.36
C ASP A 332 -0.61 -9.33 -13.42
N LEU A 333 -0.40 -8.36 -12.51
CA LEU A 333 -1.25 -7.17 -12.41
C LEU A 333 -0.62 -5.97 -13.12
N PRO A 334 -1.34 -5.30 -14.03
CA PRO A 334 -0.85 -4.08 -14.65
C PRO A 334 -0.67 -2.97 -13.61
N GLN A 335 0.19 -2.00 -13.90
CA GLN A 335 0.51 -0.94 -12.93
C GLN A 335 -0.70 -0.07 -12.54
N SER A 336 -1.68 0.03 -13.43
CA SER A 336 -2.96 0.73 -13.28
C SER A 336 -3.98 -0.04 -12.44
N CYS A 337 -3.73 -1.31 -12.10
CA CYS A 337 -4.51 -2.01 -11.08
C CYS A 337 -4.02 -1.55 -9.70
N ASP A 338 -4.42 -0.34 -9.30
CA ASP A 338 -4.03 0.29 -8.03
C ASP A 338 -5.25 0.67 -7.18
N PHE A 339 -5.02 1.47 -6.12
CA PHE A 339 -6.07 1.88 -5.19
C PHE A 339 -7.17 2.71 -5.86
N GLU A 340 -6.85 3.49 -6.90
CA GLU A 340 -7.85 4.28 -7.63
C GLU A 340 -8.76 3.37 -8.45
N PHE A 341 -8.19 2.32 -9.07
CA PHE A 341 -8.99 1.29 -9.72
C PHE A 341 -9.91 0.54 -8.74
N LEU A 342 -9.40 0.13 -7.57
CA LEU A 342 -10.23 -0.49 -6.53
C LEU A 342 -11.34 0.46 -6.05
N ALA A 343 -11.04 1.75 -5.88
CA ALA A 343 -12.03 2.76 -5.53
C ALA A 343 -13.11 2.89 -6.61
N ALA A 344 -12.72 2.90 -7.89
CA ALA A 344 -13.65 2.96 -9.02
C ALA A 344 -14.62 1.76 -9.03
N LEU A 345 -14.12 0.55 -8.73
CA LEU A 345 -14.96 -0.63 -8.55
C LEU A 345 -15.95 -0.48 -7.40
N PHE A 346 -15.63 0.29 -6.35
CA PHE A 346 -16.57 0.54 -5.25
C PHE A 346 -17.60 1.64 -5.55
N MET A 347 -17.20 2.68 -6.26
CA MET A 347 -18.03 3.85 -6.59
C MET A 347 -19.06 3.59 -7.70
N VAL A 348 -18.78 2.67 -8.62
CA VAL A 348 -19.66 2.43 -9.78
C VAL A 348 -21.02 1.85 -9.37
N ASP A 349 -22.12 2.32 -9.97
CA ASP A 349 -23.40 1.65 -9.85
C ASP A 349 -23.35 0.30 -10.58
N GLY A 350 -23.37 -0.80 -9.80
CA GLY A 350 -23.29 -2.15 -10.34
C GLY A 350 -24.48 -2.54 -11.22
N ARG A 351 -25.67 -1.95 -11.01
CA ARG A 351 -26.84 -2.20 -11.88
C ARG A 351 -26.65 -1.52 -13.22
N ARG A 352 -26.23 -0.26 -13.21
CA ARG A 352 -25.92 0.50 -14.43
C ARG A 352 -24.81 -0.16 -15.23
N LEU A 353 -23.73 -0.58 -14.55
CA LEU A 353 -22.62 -1.30 -15.19
C LEU A 353 -23.10 -2.60 -15.85
N ALA A 354 -23.87 -3.42 -15.14
CA ALA A 354 -24.40 -4.67 -15.69
C ALA A 354 -25.33 -4.45 -16.89
N GLN A 355 -26.17 -3.40 -16.83
CA GLN A 355 -27.04 -3.02 -17.94
C GLN A 355 -26.22 -2.58 -19.16
N THR A 356 -25.26 -1.68 -18.98
CA THR A 356 -24.41 -1.20 -20.08
C THR A 356 -23.61 -2.33 -20.72
N VAL A 357 -23.01 -3.21 -19.92
CA VAL A 357 -22.29 -4.40 -20.42
C VAL A 357 -23.21 -5.28 -21.27
N LYS A 358 -24.40 -5.58 -20.76
CA LYS A 358 -25.37 -6.43 -21.47
C LYS A 358 -25.84 -5.78 -22.78
N GLU A 359 -26.14 -4.49 -22.76
CA GLU A 359 -26.57 -3.74 -23.93
C GLU A 359 -25.50 -3.72 -25.02
N LEU A 360 -24.24 -3.44 -24.66
CA LEU A 360 -23.15 -3.36 -25.62
C LEU A 360 -22.81 -4.72 -26.23
N LEU A 361 -22.79 -5.80 -25.43
CA LEU A 361 -22.58 -7.15 -25.94
C LEU A 361 -23.69 -7.56 -26.91
N ALA A 362 -24.96 -7.31 -26.54
CA ALA A 362 -26.10 -7.58 -27.42
C ALA A 362 -26.04 -6.78 -28.73
N LEU A 363 -25.62 -5.51 -28.67
CA LEU A 363 -25.41 -4.69 -29.86
C LEU A 363 -24.28 -5.25 -30.74
N ALA A 364 -23.18 -5.69 -30.15
CA ALA A 364 -22.05 -6.25 -30.89
C ALA A 364 -22.39 -7.60 -31.55
N GLU A 365 -23.30 -8.38 -31.00
CA GLU A 365 -23.79 -9.63 -31.60
C GLU A 365 -24.84 -9.39 -32.71
N HIS A 366 -25.51 -8.24 -32.71
CA HIS A 366 -26.59 -7.95 -33.66
C HIS A 366 -26.04 -7.63 -35.06
N LYS A 367 -26.50 -8.39 -36.06
CA LYS A 367 -25.99 -8.35 -37.45
C LYS A 367 -26.13 -7.00 -38.16
N GLU A 368 -27.11 -6.19 -37.78
CA GLU A 368 -27.36 -4.87 -38.39
C GLU A 368 -26.60 -3.74 -37.68
N THR A 369 -25.92 -4.01 -36.57
CA THR A 369 -25.17 -2.99 -35.84
C THR A 369 -23.99 -2.54 -36.67
N SER A 370 -23.96 -1.25 -36.99
CA SER A 370 -22.81 -0.65 -37.67
C SER A 370 -21.68 -0.41 -36.68
N ARG A 371 -20.45 -0.54 -37.17
CA ARG A 371 -19.24 -0.18 -36.44
C ARG A 371 -19.31 1.24 -35.86
N ALA A 372 -19.76 2.21 -36.67
CA ALA A 372 -19.85 3.62 -36.26
C ALA A 372 -20.77 3.80 -35.04
N TYR A 373 -21.92 3.13 -35.04
CA TYR A 373 -22.87 3.18 -33.93
C TYR A 373 -22.28 2.56 -32.65
N LEU A 374 -21.58 1.43 -32.77
CA LEU A 374 -20.95 0.79 -31.61
C LEU A 374 -19.84 1.67 -31.01
N MET A 375 -19.04 2.32 -31.86
CA MET A 375 -18.00 3.26 -31.42
C MET A 375 -18.60 4.50 -30.73
N GLU A 376 -19.72 5.04 -31.23
CA GLU A 376 -20.46 6.12 -30.58
C GLU A 376 -20.94 5.71 -29.18
N ARG A 377 -21.49 4.49 -29.06
CA ARG A 377 -21.93 3.95 -27.76
C ARG A 377 -20.78 3.75 -26.80
N LEU A 378 -19.61 3.32 -27.27
CA LEU A 378 -18.40 3.25 -26.46
C LEU A 378 -17.90 4.64 -26.02
N GLY A 379 -17.99 5.65 -26.88
CA GLY A 379 -17.72 7.03 -26.50
C GLY A 379 -18.60 7.53 -25.35
N ALA A 380 -19.89 7.17 -25.34
CA ALA A 380 -20.80 7.50 -24.24
C ALA A 380 -20.47 6.79 -22.91
N VAL A 381 -19.81 5.62 -22.97
CA VAL A 381 -19.30 4.92 -21.77
C VAL A 381 -18.18 5.73 -21.11
N ASP A 382 -17.32 6.36 -21.90
CA ASP A 382 -16.21 7.18 -21.39
C ASP A 382 -16.66 8.43 -20.63
N GLU A 383 -17.82 8.99 -20.98
CA GLU A 383 -18.41 10.11 -20.25
C GLU A 383 -19.03 9.67 -18.91
N THR A 384 -19.33 8.39 -18.77
CA THR A 384 -20.07 7.84 -17.62
C THR A 384 -19.16 7.18 -16.59
N PHE A 385 -18.17 6.43 -17.04
CA PHE A 385 -17.34 5.57 -16.19
C PHE A 385 -15.89 6.07 -16.15
N ALA A 386 -15.18 5.71 -15.09
CA ALA A 386 -13.74 5.94 -15.03
C ALA A 386 -13.02 5.21 -16.18
N ASN A 387 -11.96 5.79 -16.73
CA ASN A 387 -11.27 5.25 -17.91
C ASN A 387 -10.90 3.77 -17.77
N THR A 388 -10.47 3.31 -16.60
CA THR A 388 -10.12 1.91 -16.35
C THR A 388 -11.32 0.96 -16.46
N LEU A 389 -12.52 1.41 -16.08
CA LEU A 389 -13.76 0.64 -16.27
C LEU A 389 -14.23 0.68 -17.72
N SER A 390 -14.11 1.83 -18.39
CA SER A 390 -14.41 1.94 -19.83
C SER A 390 -13.50 1.04 -20.65
N ASP A 391 -12.20 1.00 -20.34
CA ASP A 391 -11.25 0.07 -20.95
C ASP A 391 -11.66 -1.38 -20.69
N ALA A 392 -12.06 -1.74 -19.48
CA ALA A 392 -12.51 -3.09 -19.16
C ALA A 392 -13.75 -3.51 -19.97
N ILE A 393 -14.69 -2.57 -20.21
CA ILE A 393 -15.87 -2.79 -21.06
C ILE A 393 -15.45 -2.96 -22.53
N ALA A 394 -14.54 -2.15 -23.04
CA ALA A 394 -14.04 -2.28 -24.42
C ALA A 394 -13.31 -3.62 -24.64
N LEU A 395 -12.51 -4.05 -23.65
CA LEU A 395 -11.89 -5.38 -23.65
C LEU A 395 -12.94 -6.48 -23.62
N LEU A 396 -13.99 -6.32 -22.82
CA LEU A 396 -15.08 -7.29 -22.77
C LEU A 396 -15.75 -7.48 -24.14
N LEU A 397 -15.98 -6.39 -24.88
CA LEU A 397 -16.53 -6.46 -26.23
C LEU A 397 -15.58 -7.14 -27.21
N PHE A 398 -14.30 -6.77 -27.17
CA PHE A 398 -13.29 -7.33 -28.06
C PHE A 398 -13.16 -8.85 -27.93
N HIS A 399 -13.21 -9.36 -26.69
CA HIS A 399 -13.09 -10.79 -26.44
C HIS A 399 -14.44 -11.53 -26.51
N GLY A 400 -15.55 -10.87 -26.17
CA GLY A 400 -16.88 -11.48 -26.13
C GLY A 400 -17.59 -11.56 -27.48
N ALA A 401 -17.43 -10.56 -28.35
CA ALA A 401 -18.12 -10.48 -29.63
C ALA A 401 -17.24 -10.92 -30.80
N VAL A 402 -16.64 -12.12 -30.70
CA VAL A 402 -15.72 -12.64 -31.73
C VAL A 402 -16.45 -12.78 -33.08
N GLY A 403 -16.00 -12.04 -34.09
CA GLY A 403 -16.62 -12.02 -35.42
C GLY A 403 -17.73 -10.97 -35.59
N GLY A 404 -18.00 -10.15 -34.57
CA GLY A 404 -18.85 -8.98 -34.65
C GLY A 404 -18.16 -7.76 -35.29
N PRO A 405 -18.83 -6.59 -35.31
CA PRO A 405 -18.31 -5.36 -35.91
C PRO A 405 -17.18 -4.69 -35.09
N PHE A 406 -16.84 -5.24 -33.92
CA PHE A 406 -15.77 -4.74 -33.04
C PHE A 406 -14.57 -5.69 -33.06
N GLY A 407 -13.60 -5.40 -33.92
CA GLY A 407 -12.36 -6.14 -34.05
C GLY A 407 -11.17 -5.43 -33.42
N PHE A 408 -9.97 -5.86 -33.82
CA PHE A 408 -8.72 -5.32 -33.30
C PHE A 408 -8.44 -3.88 -33.75
N ALA A 409 -8.87 -3.51 -34.95
CA ALA A 409 -8.75 -2.14 -35.45
C ALA A 409 -9.60 -1.17 -34.62
N GLU A 410 -10.82 -1.57 -34.27
CA GLU A 410 -11.72 -0.81 -33.42
C GLU A 410 -11.15 -0.67 -32.01
N LEU A 411 -10.63 -1.77 -31.42
CA LEU A 411 -9.95 -1.73 -30.14
C LEU A 411 -8.76 -0.75 -30.15
N TYR A 412 -7.97 -0.77 -31.22
CA TYR A 412 -6.84 0.14 -31.40
C TYR A 412 -7.28 1.60 -31.48
N GLU A 413 -8.35 1.90 -32.24
CA GLU A 413 -8.92 3.25 -32.33
C GLU A 413 -9.48 3.74 -30.99
N THR A 414 -10.18 2.89 -30.24
CA THR A 414 -10.66 3.22 -28.89
C THR A 414 -9.48 3.54 -27.95
N ALA A 415 -8.38 2.80 -28.06
CA ALA A 415 -7.19 3.01 -27.24
C ALA A 415 -6.42 4.29 -27.60
N ILE A 416 -6.40 4.69 -28.88
CA ILE A 416 -5.79 5.97 -29.28
C ILE A 416 -6.63 7.14 -28.80
N GLY A 417 -7.94 7.07 -29.05
CA GLY A 417 -8.85 8.20 -28.81
C GLY A 417 -8.29 9.49 -29.40
N THR A 418 -8.12 10.51 -28.55
CA THR A 418 -7.57 11.82 -28.92
C THR A 418 -6.07 11.97 -28.61
N ALA A 419 -5.44 10.97 -27.98
CA ALA A 419 -4.08 11.09 -27.48
C ALA A 419 -3.04 10.74 -28.57
N ARG A 420 -2.21 11.72 -28.93
CA ARG A 420 -1.15 11.56 -29.94
C ARG A 420 0.07 10.80 -29.43
N ASP A 421 0.37 10.89 -28.13
CA ASP A 421 1.58 10.31 -27.53
C ASP A 421 1.31 8.98 -26.82
N GLN A 422 2.26 8.05 -26.93
CA GLN A 422 2.18 6.73 -26.29
C GLN A 422 2.15 6.81 -24.76
N ALA A 423 2.93 7.71 -24.15
CA ALA A 423 2.93 7.89 -22.70
C ALA A 423 1.58 8.42 -22.18
N VAL A 424 0.98 9.36 -22.91
CA VAL A 424 -0.35 9.91 -22.57
C VAL A 424 -1.44 8.84 -22.74
N ARG A 425 -1.37 8.03 -23.81
CA ARG A 425 -2.27 6.89 -23.99
C ARG A 425 -2.12 5.84 -22.88
N ALA A 426 -0.90 5.51 -22.49
CA ALA A 426 -0.66 4.57 -21.40
C ALA A 426 -1.22 5.07 -20.05
N MET A 427 -1.30 6.39 -19.85
CA MET A 427 -1.96 6.98 -18.68
C MET A 427 -3.48 7.01 -18.81
N GLN A 428 -4.02 7.38 -19.98
CA GLN A 428 -5.46 7.54 -20.19
C GLN A 428 -6.19 6.22 -20.41
N ARG A 429 -5.55 5.27 -21.11
CA ARG A 429 -6.08 3.97 -21.57
C ARG A 429 -5.15 2.83 -21.17
N PRO A 430 -4.85 2.66 -19.88
CA PRO A 430 -3.79 1.76 -19.44
C PRO A 430 -4.07 0.29 -19.76
N PHE A 431 -5.33 -0.16 -19.64
CA PHE A 431 -5.67 -1.56 -19.87
C PHE A 431 -5.72 -1.89 -21.36
N LEU A 432 -6.30 -1.02 -22.19
CA LEU A 432 -6.28 -1.22 -23.65
C LEU A 432 -4.86 -1.19 -24.20
N THR A 433 -4.04 -0.25 -23.74
CA THR A 433 -2.63 -0.14 -24.19
C THR A 433 -1.84 -1.40 -23.82
N ALA A 434 -2.00 -1.90 -22.60
CA ALA A 434 -1.35 -3.14 -22.16
C ALA A 434 -1.81 -4.34 -23.01
N GLU A 435 -3.11 -4.46 -23.28
CA GLU A 435 -3.64 -5.56 -24.07
C GLU A 435 -3.14 -5.52 -25.53
N LEU A 436 -3.18 -4.35 -26.17
CA LEU A 436 -2.68 -4.16 -27.53
C LEU A 436 -1.20 -4.52 -27.64
N ALA A 437 -0.38 -4.15 -26.65
CA ALA A 437 1.04 -4.46 -26.61
C ALA A 437 1.32 -5.97 -26.47
N ARG A 438 0.38 -6.73 -25.89
CA ARG A 438 0.51 -8.18 -25.69
C ARG A 438 0.15 -8.98 -26.94
N ARG A 439 -0.82 -8.52 -27.74
CA ARG A 439 -1.39 -9.30 -28.86
C ARG A 439 -0.41 -9.87 -29.88
N PRO A 440 0.61 -9.13 -30.37
CA PRO A 440 1.54 -9.68 -31.34
C PRO A 440 2.19 -10.98 -30.87
N ARG A 441 2.59 -11.03 -29.58
CA ARG A 441 3.25 -12.19 -28.99
C ARG A 441 2.28 -13.37 -28.82
N GLU A 442 1.07 -13.11 -28.33
CA GLU A 442 0.05 -14.16 -28.14
C GLU A 442 -0.36 -14.82 -29.46
N LEU A 443 -0.52 -14.03 -30.52
CA LEU A 443 -0.85 -14.56 -31.85
C LEU A 443 0.32 -15.31 -32.49
N ALA A 444 1.57 -14.91 -32.20
CA ALA A 444 2.73 -15.70 -32.61
C ALA A 444 2.74 -17.08 -31.92
N PHE A 445 2.42 -17.14 -30.62
CA PHE A 445 2.22 -18.41 -29.93
C PHE A 445 1.03 -19.19 -30.47
N GLN A 446 -0.08 -18.54 -30.83
CA GLN A 446 -1.20 -19.21 -31.48
C GLN A 446 -0.78 -19.96 -32.74
N VAL A 447 -0.03 -19.29 -33.62
CA VAL A 447 0.51 -19.89 -34.85
C VAL A 447 1.42 -21.08 -34.52
N ARG A 448 2.30 -20.94 -33.52
CA ARG A 448 3.13 -22.04 -33.05
C ARG A 448 2.30 -23.22 -32.53
N GLU A 449 1.26 -22.97 -31.74
CA GLU A 449 0.40 -24.02 -31.17
C GLU A 449 -0.44 -24.72 -32.24
N VAL A 450 -0.90 -24.01 -33.27
CA VAL A 450 -1.55 -24.61 -34.45
C VAL A 450 -0.61 -25.61 -35.11
N MET A 451 0.65 -25.22 -35.34
CA MET A 451 1.65 -26.11 -35.95
C MET A 451 2.03 -27.28 -35.04
N ARG A 452 2.25 -27.02 -33.75
CA ARG A 452 2.60 -28.04 -32.76
C ARG A 452 1.54 -29.13 -32.68
N LYS A 453 0.27 -28.75 -32.77
CA LYS A 453 -0.87 -29.68 -32.75
C LYS A 453 -1.24 -30.22 -34.15
N ARG A 454 -0.52 -29.83 -35.20
CA ARG A 454 -0.77 -30.23 -36.60
C ARG A 454 -2.24 -30.07 -37.02
N LEU A 455 -2.83 -28.93 -36.67
CA LEU A 455 -4.23 -28.66 -36.99
C LEU A 455 -4.45 -28.41 -38.49
N ASP A 456 -5.70 -28.44 -38.92
CA ASP A 456 -6.10 -28.30 -40.31
C ASP A 456 -5.76 -26.92 -40.92
N GLU A 457 -5.76 -26.88 -42.25
CA GLU A 457 -5.42 -25.71 -43.07
C GLU A 457 -6.30 -24.49 -42.72
N MET A 458 -7.58 -24.72 -42.39
CA MET A 458 -8.52 -23.66 -42.02
C MET A 458 -8.09 -22.95 -40.73
N ARG A 459 -7.74 -23.70 -39.68
CA ARG A 459 -7.28 -23.13 -38.40
C ARG A 459 -5.97 -22.36 -38.56
N MET A 460 -5.05 -22.87 -39.38
CA MET A 460 -3.82 -22.15 -39.70
C MET A 460 -4.09 -20.84 -40.44
N THR A 461 -5.00 -20.86 -41.42
CA THR A 461 -5.44 -19.67 -42.15
C THR A 461 -6.04 -18.63 -41.21
N THR A 462 -6.93 -19.03 -40.30
CA THR A 462 -7.53 -18.13 -39.30
C THR A 462 -6.48 -17.51 -38.37
N ALA A 463 -5.49 -18.30 -37.93
CA ALA A 463 -4.42 -17.80 -37.06
C ALA A 463 -3.51 -16.80 -37.77
N LEU A 464 -3.13 -17.08 -39.02
CA LEU A 464 -2.35 -16.17 -39.85
C LEU A 464 -3.11 -14.87 -40.15
N ALA A 465 -4.39 -14.96 -40.49
CA ALA A 465 -5.23 -13.79 -40.75
C ALA A 465 -5.32 -12.89 -39.52
N ALA A 466 -5.50 -13.46 -38.32
CA ALA A 466 -5.48 -12.71 -37.07
C ALA A 466 -4.13 -12.02 -36.83
N LEU A 467 -3.01 -12.73 -37.02
CA LEU A 467 -1.66 -12.19 -36.84
C LEU A 467 -1.38 -11.03 -37.81
N PHE A 468 -1.66 -11.20 -39.10
CA PHE A 468 -1.42 -10.17 -40.11
C PHE A 468 -2.33 -8.96 -39.94
N ASN A 469 -3.57 -9.15 -39.49
CA ASN A 469 -4.46 -8.04 -39.14
C ASN A 469 -3.86 -7.17 -38.00
N VAL A 470 -3.38 -7.81 -36.93
CA VAL A 470 -2.70 -7.11 -35.83
C VAL A 470 -1.45 -6.39 -36.32
N TRP A 471 -0.65 -7.05 -37.17
CA TRP A 471 0.58 -6.46 -37.70
C TRP A 471 0.31 -5.22 -38.55
N ASN A 472 -0.70 -5.26 -39.41
CA ASN A 472 -1.07 -4.14 -40.28
C ASN A 472 -1.75 -2.97 -39.51
N THR A 473 -2.34 -3.25 -38.36
CA THR A 473 -3.04 -2.25 -37.54
C THR A 473 -2.09 -1.48 -36.62
N LEU A 474 -1.16 -2.18 -35.93
CA LEU A 474 -0.26 -1.54 -34.96
C LEU A 474 0.88 -0.82 -35.68
N PRO A 475 1.15 0.48 -35.49
CA PRO A 475 2.28 1.15 -36.13
C PRO A 475 3.63 0.76 -35.50
N GLN A 476 4.64 0.51 -36.34
CA GLN A 476 5.98 0.10 -35.90
C GLN A 476 6.61 1.11 -34.92
N ALA A 477 6.45 2.41 -35.18
CA ALA A 477 7.05 3.47 -34.37
C ALA A 477 6.64 3.42 -32.89
N GLN A 478 5.45 2.86 -32.58
CA GLN A 478 4.89 2.85 -31.23
C GLN A 478 4.95 1.46 -30.58
N PHE A 479 4.93 0.39 -31.37
CA PHE A 479 4.87 -1.00 -30.89
C PHE A 479 6.08 -1.84 -31.30
N ALA A 480 7.23 -1.22 -31.52
CA ALA A 480 8.46 -1.90 -31.94
C ALA A 480 8.85 -3.06 -30.99
N GLN A 481 8.84 -2.81 -29.67
CA GLN A 481 9.17 -3.84 -28.67
C GLN A 481 8.16 -5.00 -28.67
N SER A 482 6.87 -4.71 -28.78
CA SER A 482 5.81 -5.73 -28.86
C SER A 482 5.95 -6.60 -30.11
N ARG A 483 6.23 -5.98 -31.26
CA ARG A 483 6.48 -6.70 -32.53
C ARG A 483 7.74 -7.55 -32.44
N GLU A 484 8.81 -7.03 -31.86
CA GLU A 484 10.07 -7.77 -31.67
C GLU A 484 9.90 -8.99 -30.74
N ALA A 485 9.08 -8.87 -29.70
CA ALA A 485 8.72 -10.01 -28.85
C ALA A 485 8.03 -11.13 -29.64
N ALA A 486 7.14 -10.79 -30.58
CA ALA A 486 6.52 -11.76 -31.48
C ALA A 486 7.52 -12.40 -32.45
N LEU A 487 8.42 -11.62 -33.04
CA LEU A 487 9.48 -12.14 -33.90
C LEU A 487 10.41 -13.09 -33.15
N THR A 488 10.67 -12.82 -31.87
CA THR A 488 11.48 -13.70 -31.01
C THR A 488 10.85 -15.08 -30.86
N VAL A 489 9.51 -15.17 -30.78
CA VAL A 489 8.80 -16.46 -30.76
C VAL A 489 9.08 -17.26 -32.03
N PHE A 490 9.00 -16.64 -33.20
CA PHE A 490 9.28 -17.30 -34.49
C PHE A 490 10.75 -17.69 -34.65
N ARG A 491 11.69 -16.83 -34.22
CA ARG A 491 13.13 -17.14 -34.21
C ARG A 491 13.47 -18.31 -33.29
N ALA A 492 12.65 -18.56 -32.26
CA ALA A 492 12.81 -19.68 -31.34
C ALA A 492 12.24 -21.02 -31.87
N PHE A 493 11.65 -21.07 -33.07
CA PHE A 493 11.08 -22.30 -33.64
C PHE A 493 12.06 -23.48 -33.70
N PRO A 494 13.34 -23.31 -34.11
CA PRO A 494 14.31 -24.40 -34.10
C PRO A 494 14.48 -25.04 -32.72
N ILE A 495 14.41 -24.23 -31.65
CA ILE A 495 14.52 -24.71 -30.27
C ILE A 495 13.19 -25.31 -29.82
N ALA A 496 12.07 -24.67 -30.14
CA ALA A 496 10.74 -25.08 -29.71
C ALA A 496 10.27 -26.40 -30.32
N PHE A 497 10.77 -26.74 -31.52
CA PHE A 497 10.48 -27.98 -32.24
C PHE A 497 11.67 -28.93 -32.31
N ALA A 498 12.69 -28.72 -31.48
CA ALA A 498 13.86 -29.60 -31.45
C ALA A 498 13.45 -31.06 -31.21
N GLY A 499 13.86 -31.95 -32.11
CA GLY A 499 13.52 -33.38 -32.04
C GLY A 499 12.16 -33.76 -32.62
N ASP A 500 11.42 -32.82 -33.21
CA ASP A 500 10.27 -33.11 -34.07
C ASP A 500 10.76 -33.63 -35.44
N ALA A 501 10.09 -34.62 -36.02
CA ALA A 501 10.43 -35.17 -37.33
C ALA A 501 10.37 -34.10 -38.45
N ASP A 502 9.52 -33.09 -38.28
CA ASP A 502 9.33 -31.99 -39.23
C ASP A 502 10.07 -30.70 -38.84
N GLU A 503 11.06 -30.77 -37.92
CA GLU A 503 11.76 -29.60 -37.37
C GLU A 503 12.28 -28.64 -38.45
N THR A 504 12.84 -29.17 -39.54
CA THR A 504 13.39 -28.38 -40.64
C THR A 504 12.33 -27.56 -41.37
N ALA A 505 11.17 -28.17 -41.64
CA ALA A 505 10.04 -27.50 -42.30
C ALA A 505 9.39 -26.46 -41.38
N LEU A 506 9.21 -26.79 -40.10
CA LEU A 506 8.68 -25.85 -39.10
C LEU A 506 9.62 -24.65 -38.90
N SER A 507 10.92 -24.88 -38.82
CA SER A 507 11.94 -23.83 -38.73
C SER A 507 11.94 -22.92 -39.97
N ALA A 508 11.79 -23.49 -41.17
CA ALA A 508 11.68 -22.73 -42.41
C ALA A 508 10.43 -21.82 -42.40
N ILE A 509 9.30 -22.31 -41.88
CA ILE A 509 8.09 -21.50 -41.71
C ILE A 509 8.36 -20.33 -40.74
N GLY A 510 9.03 -20.58 -39.62
CA GLY A 510 9.39 -19.52 -38.66
C GLY A 510 10.27 -18.43 -39.29
N GLN A 511 11.28 -18.82 -40.07
CA GLN A 511 12.13 -17.88 -40.81
C GLN A 511 11.35 -17.07 -41.84
N GLN A 512 10.44 -17.72 -42.57
CA GLN A 512 9.62 -17.05 -43.57
C GLN A 512 8.62 -16.08 -42.93
N LEU A 513 8.03 -16.43 -41.79
CA LEU A 513 7.20 -15.50 -41.01
C LEU A 513 8.00 -14.28 -40.56
N CYS A 514 9.22 -14.44 -40.06
CA CYS A 514 10.07 -13.31 -39.71
C CYS A 514 10.36 -12.40 -40.92
N ALA A 515 10.63 -12.98 -42.09
CA ALA A 515 10.90 -12.21 -43.30
C ALA A 515 9.67 -11.42 -43.77
N ILE A 516 8.49 -12.04 -43.76
CA ILE A 516 7.22 -11.39 -44.12
C ILE A 516 6.89 -10.25 -43.15
N LEU A 517 7.02 -10.50 -41.85
CA LEU A 517 6.65 -9.53 -40.82
C LEU A 517 7.66 -8.38 -40.65
N ALA A 518 8.86 -8.51 -41.23
CA ALA A 518 9.82 -7.42 -41.31
C ALA A 518 9.46 -6.35 -42.36
N ALA A 519 8.52 -6.66 -43.28
CA ALA A 519 8.03 -5.70 -44.25
C ALA A 519 7.20 -4.57 -43.59
N GLU A 520 7.18 -3.39 -44.21
CA GLU A 520 6.42 -2.23 -43.72
C GLU A 520 4.91 -2.51 -43.70
N LYS A 521 4.41 -3.25 -44.71
CA LYS A 521 3.03 -3.70 -44.82
C LYS A 521 2.99 -5.14 -45.29
N VAL A 522 2.12 -5.95 -44.66
CA VAL A 522 1.96 -7.36 -45.00
C VAL A 522 0.76 -7.53 -45.94
N ASP A 523 1.00 -8.08 -47.13
CA ASP A 523 -0.07 -8.60 -47.97
C ASP A 523 -0.57 -9.91 -47.37
N GLY A 524 -1.68 -9.84 -46.63
CA GLY A 524 -2.18 -10.95 -45.83
C GLY A 524 -2.53 -12.19 -46.65
N GLU A 525 -3.05 -12.03 -47.87
CA GLU A 525 -3.45 -13.17 -48.71
C GLU A 525 -2.23 -13.87 -49.31
N MET A 526 -1.31 -13.10 -49.91
CA MET A 526 -0.07 -13.64 -50.47
C MET A 526 0.81 -14.25 -49.39
N ALA A 527 0.96 -13.58 -48.25
CA ALA A 527 1.72 -14.07 -47.12
C ALA A 527 1.13 -15.37 -46.56
N ALA A 528 -0.19 -15.44 -46.40
CA ALA A 528 -0.84 -16.65 -45.91
C ALA A 528 -0.64 -17.82 -46.88
N ALA A 529 -0.85 -17.61 -48.19
CA ALA A 529 -0.64 -18.64 -49.19
C ALA A 529 0.80 -19.19 -49.19
N ALA A 530 1.79 -18.32 -49.00
CA ALA A 530 3.20 -18.71 -48.96
C ALA A 530 3.52 -19.61 -47.75
N ILE A 531 2.96 -19.29 -46.56
CA ILE A 531 3.12 -20.11 -45.36
C ILE A 531 2.33 -21.43 -45.47
N LEU A 532 1.09 -21.39 -45.97
CA LEU A 532 0.25 -22.58 -46.13
C LEU A 532 0.86 -23.59 -47.10
N ARG A 533 1.59 -23.14 -48.13
CA ARG A 533 2.33 -24.02 -49.04
C ARG A 533 3.37 -24.88 -48.32
N LEU A 534 4.03 -24.34 -47.30
CA LEU A 534 4.99 -25.08 -46.47
C LEU A 534 4.30 -25.93 -45.40
N TYR A 535 3.17 -25.45 -44.87
CA TYR A 535 2.46 -26.13 -43.78
C TYR A 535 1.61 -27.32 -44.23
N LYS A 536 1.01 -27.25 -45.42
CA LYS A 536 0.05 -28.25 -45.92
C LYS A 536 0.57 -29.70 -45.89
N PRO A 537 1.83 -30.00 -46.28
CA PRO A 537 2.38 -31.36 -46.17
C PRO A 537 2.43 -31.86 -44.72
N LEU A 538 2.67 -30.96 -43.75
CA LEU A 538 2.80 -31.29 -42.32
C LEU A 538 1.45 -31.65 -41.70
N ALA A 539 0.39 -30.92 -42.07
CA ALA A 539 -0.97 -31.18 -41.58
C ALA A 539 -1.54 -32.52 -42.11
N GLN A 540 -1.06 -32.99 -43.26
CA GLN A 540 -1.52 -34.23 -43.90
C GLN A 540 -0.77 -35.49 -43.43
N ALA A 541 0.36 -35.33 -42.74
CA ALA A 541 1.22 -36.43 -42.29
C ALA A 541 0.70 -37.17 -41.03
N VAL A 542 -0.34 -36.64 -40.37
CA VAL A 542 -0.91 -37.25 -39.16
C VAL A 542 -2.14 -38.10 -39.55
N PRO A 543 -2.17 -39.42 -39.26
CA PRO A 543 -3.41 -40.17 -39.38
C PRO A 543 -4.41 -39.62 -38.36
N MET A 544 -5.59 -39.23 -38.83
CA MET A 544 -6.68 -38.78 -37.96
C MET A 544 -6.93 -39.83 -36.87
N ALA A 545 -6.53 -39.54 -35.63
CA ALA A 545 -7.03 -40.26 -34.47
C ALA A 545 -8.41 -39.65 -34.13
N PRO A 546 -9.52 -40.38 -34.33
CA PRO A 546 -10.83 -39.88 -33.96
C PRO A 546 -10.97 -40.03 -32.44
N GLY A 547 -10.98 -38.90 -31.72
CA GLY A 547 -11.42 -38.89 -30.33
C GLY A 547 -10.51 -38.10 -29.39
N ALA A 548 -10.64 -36.76 -29.42
CA ALA A 548 -10.41 -35.92 -28.23
C ALA A 548 -10.88 -34.48 -28.51
N PHE A 549 -12.16 -34.30 -28.83
CA PHE A 549 -12.82 -32.99 -28.70
C PHE A 549 -14.28 -33.21 -28.30
N VAL A 550 -14.54 -33.19 -26.99
CA VAL A 550 -15.85 -32.86 -26.42
C VAL A 550 -15.59 -32.01 -25.16
N VAL A 551 -16.12 -30.78 -25.22
CA VAL A 551 -16.16 -29.64 -24.28
C VAL A 551 -14.87 -28.85 -24.07
#